data_AF-A0A1S2NV88-F1
#
_entry.id   AF-A0A1S2NV88-F1
#
_cell.length_a   1.000
_cell.length_b   1.000
_cell.length_c   1.000
_cell.angle_alpha   90.00
_cell.angle_beta   90.00
_cell.angle_gamma   90.00
#
_symmetry.space_group_name_H-M   'P 1'
#
loop_
_entity.id
_entity.type
_entity.pdbx_description
1 polymer ?
#
loop_
_entity_poly.entity_id
_entity_poly.type
_entity_poly.pdbx_seq_one_letter_code
_entity_poly.pdbx_strand_id
1 'polypeptide(L)'
;MGDERTYRGKLNAYITSSFDFVERYPIHTQALTEVVRMVRDRQITGLEGIERAIMSVDRLIVLLEQGRDAGEFGNFDCLTMALAIRGAIDTVLCRHLSHTAMDLERCARELTVVFDRCTTPV
;
A
#
# COMPACT_ATOMS: atom_id res chain seq x y z
N MET A 1 -2.62 -15.48 -16.75
CA MET A 1 -3.44 -15.80 -15.56
C MET A 1 -2.69 -16.74 -14.61
N GLY A 2 -1.39 -16.49 -14.38
CA GLY A 2 -0.51 -17.32 -13.54
C GLY A 2 0.22 -16.53 -12.44
N ASP A 3 0.49 -15.24 -12.67
CA ASP A 3 1.25 -14.40 -11.73
C ASP A 3 0.53 -14.13 -10.40
N GLU A 4 -0.79 -13.96 -10.36
CA GLU A 4 -1.50 -13.72 -9.08
C GLU A 4 -1.36 -14.85 -8.04
N ARG A 5 -0.90 -16.03 -8.44
CA ARG A 5 -0.62 -17.14 -7.53
C ARG A 5 0.76 -17.05 -6.90
N THR A 6 1.69 -16.33 -7.53
CA THR A 6 3.05 -16.09 -7.03
C THR A 6 3.04 -14.98 -5.98
N TYR A 7 4.02 -14.97 -5.09
CA TYR A 7 4.16 -13.90 -4.10
C TYR A 7 4.45 -12.54 -4.77
N ARG A 8 5.21 -12.54 -5.86
CA ARG A 8 5.44 -11.35 -6.69
C ARG A 8 4.15 -10.81 -7.29
N GLY A 9 3.31 -11.67 -7.87
CA GLY A 9 2.04 -11.21 -8.44
C GLY A 9 1.05 -10.77 -7.37
N LYS A 10 1.04 -11.38 -6.18
CA LYS A 10 0.26 -10.88 -5.03
C LYS A 10 0.71 -9.49 -4.59
N LEU A 11 2.01 -9.23 -4.55
CA LEU A 11 2.54 -7.90 -4.24
C LEU A 11 2.12 -6.87 -5.30
N ASN A 12 2.23 -7.24 -6.57
CA ASN A 12 1.80 -6.38 -7.67
C ASN A 12 0.29 -6.08 -7.57
N ALA A 13 -0.53 -7.09 -7.31
CA ALA A 13 -1.96 -6.93 -7.11
C ALA A 13 -2.32 -6.08 -5.88
N TYR A 14 -1.55 -6.20 -4.79
CA TYR A 14 -1.73 -5.34 -3.61
C TYR A 14 -1.50 -3.86 -3.94
N ILE A 15 -0.42 -3.55 -4.69
CA ILE A 15 -0.12 -2.18 -5.10
C ILE A 15 -1.21 -1.66 -6.02
N THR A 16 -1.55 -2.36 -7.10
CA THR A 16 -2.55 -1.90 -8.08
C THR A 16 -3.94 -1.75 -7.46
N SER A 17 -4.39 -2.72 -6.68
CA SER A 17 -5.71 -2.66 -6.03
C SER A 17 -5.86 -1.50 -5.04
N SER A 18 -4.76 -1.03 -4.45
CA SER A 18 -4.79 0.16 -3.58
C SER A 18 -5.14 1.43 -4.36
N PHE A 19 -4.71 1.55 -5.61
CA PHE A 19 -5.05 2.66 -6.49
C PHE A 19 -6.45 2.50 -7.10
N ASP A 20 -6.78 1.30 -7.60
CA ASP A 20 -8.09 0.99 -8.18
C ASP A 20 -9.24 1.27 -7.18
N PHE A 21 -9.00 1.02 -5.90
CA PHE A 21 -9.99 1.29 -4.86
C PHE A 21 -10.34 2.78 -4.77
N VAL A 22 -9.35 3.67 -4.84
CA VAL A 22 -9.55 5.12 -4.76
C VAL A 22 -10.21 5.65 -6.03
N GLU A 23 -9.82 5.13 -7.19
CA GLU A 23 -10.45 5.49 -8.46
C GLU A 23 -11.93 5.08 -8.50
N ARG A 24 -12.26 3.90 -7.98
CA ARG A 24 -13.63 3.38 -7.97
C ARG A 24 -14.51 4.01 -6.90
N TYR A 25 -13.95 4.42 -5.77
CA TYR A 25 -14.70 4.88 -4.59
C TYR A 25 -14.20 6.21 -4.01
N PRO A 26 -14.04 7.28 -4.82
CA PRO A 26 -13.35 8.50 -4.41
C PRO A 26 -14.03 9.19 -3.21
N ILE A 27 -15.37 9.20 -3.15
CA ILE A 27 -16.13 9.80 -2.04
C ILE A 27 -15.88 9.05 -0.72
N HIS A 28 -15.87 7.72 -0.76
CA HIS A 28 -15.61 6.90 0.43
C HIS A 28 -14.17 7.05 0.92
N THR A 29 -13.21 7.13 -0.01
CA THR A 29 -11.80 7.36 0.32
C THR A 29 -11.61 8.74 0.95
N GLN A 30 -12.22 9.79 0.40
CA GLN A 30 -12.14 11.14 0.97
C GLN A 30 -12.71 11.18 2.40
N ALA A 31 -13.89 10.59 2.63
CA ALA A 31 -14.47 10.52 3.96
C ALA A 31 -13.56 9.76 4.96
N LEU A 32 -12.95 8.65 4.53
CA LEU A 32 -12.00 7.90 5.36
C LEU A 32 -10.76 8.73 5.71
N THR A 33 -10.21 9.46 4.74
CA THR A 33 -9.07 10.37 4.97
C THR A 33 -9.42 11.47 5.96
N GLU A 34 -10.61 12.05 5.86
CA GLU A 34 -11.10 13.06 6.82
C GLU A 34 -11.24 12.48 8.23
N VAL A 35 -11.81 11.27 8.38
CA VAL A 35 -11.92 10.57 9.67
C VAL A 35 -10.54 10.33 10.28
N VAL A 36 -9.59 9.77 9.52
CA VAL A 36 -8.23 9.51 10.00
C VAL A 36 -7.55 10.81 10.42
N ARG A 37 -7.69 11.89 9.64
CA ARG A 37 -7.14 13.20 9.99
C ARG A 37 -7.75 13.74 11.28
N MET A 38 -9.07 13.64 11.45
CA MET A 38 -9.74 14.07 12.68
C MET A 38 -9.30 13.27 13.90
N VAL A 39 -9.11 11.95 13.77
CA VAL A 39 -8.60 11.10 14.87
C VAL A 39 -7.21 11.56 15.31
N ARG A 40 -6.29 11.81 14.36
CA ARG A 40 -4.94 12.33 14.63
C ARG A 40 -4.95 13.72 15.27
N ASP A 41 -5.66 14.66 14.64
CA ASP A 41 -5.62 16.08 15.02
C ASP A 41 -6.37 16.36 16.34
N ARG A 42 -7.44 15.61 16.62
CA ARG A 42 -8.34 15.89 17.76
C ARG A 42 -8.26 14.87 18.89
N GLN A 43 -7.35 13.89 18.82
CA GLN A 43 -7.17 12.83 19.82
C GLN A 43 -8.51 12.22 20.28
N ILE A 44 -9.37 11.85 19.32
CA ILE A 44 -10.67 11.27 19.63
C ILE A 44 -10.42 9.87 20.20
N THR A 45 -10.63 9.73 21.51
CA THR A 45 -10.46 8.47 22.23
C THR A 45 -11.51 7.45 21.76
N GLY A 46 -11.09 6.19 21.61
CA GLY A 46 -11.95 5.08 21.16
C GLY A 46 -11.94 4.77 19.66
N LEU A 47 -11.26 5.57 18.83
CA LEU A 47 -11.07 5.30 17.39
C LEU A 47 -9.64 4.91 17.01
N GLU A 48 -8.72 4.83 17.98
CA GLU A 48 -7.31 4.48 17.80
C GLU A 48 -7.11 3.10 17.12
N GLY A 49 -8.01 2.15 17.41
CA GLY A 49 -7.99 0.82 16.79
C GLY A 49 -8.28 0.86 15.28
N ILE A 50 -9.09 1.82 14.84
CA ILE A 50 -9.43 2.00 13.42
C ILE A 50 -8.24 2.59 12.68
N GLU A 51 -7.60 3.63 13.24
CA GLU A 51 -6.38 4.18 12.65
C GLU A 51 -5.28 3.12 12.54
N ARG A 52 -5.05 2.36 13.62
CA ARG A 52 -4.07 1.26 13.62
C ARG A 52 -4.40 0.21 12.55
N ALA A 53 -5.67 -0.15 12.38
CA ALA A 53 -6.07 -1.12 11.36
C ALA A 53 -5.87 -0.59 9.93
N ILE A 54 -6.19 0.70 9.69
CA ILE A 54 -6.02 1.34 8.38
C ILE A 54 -4.54 1.47 7.99
N MET A 55 -3.70 1.80 8.97
CA MET A 55 -2.26 2.01 8.77
C MET A 55 -1.42 0.74 8.95
N SER A 56 -2.04 -0.41 9.28
CA SER A 56 -1.31 -1.65 9.52
C SER A 56 -0.63 -2.15 8.25
N VAL A 57 0.63 -2.57 8.41
CA VAL A 57 1.43 -3.21 7.37
C VAL A 57 1.64 -4.70 7.65
N ASP A 58 1.03 -5.27 8.69
CA ASP A 58 1.32 -6.63 9.17
C ASP A 58 1.08 -7.70 8.10
N ARG A 59 -0.01 -7.56 7.33
CA ARG A 59 -0.30 -8.48 6.21
C ARG A 59 0.72 -8.38 5.09
N LEU A 60 1.25 -7.18 4.85
CA LEU A 60 2.28 -6.96 3.83
C LEU A 60 3.63 -7.52 4.28
N ILE A 61 3.95 -7.41 5.57
CA ILE A 61 5.13 -8.06 6.16
C ILE A 61 5.06 -9.57 5.96
N VAL A 62 3.93 -10.19 6.34
CA VAL A 62 3.73 -11.64 6.17
C VAL A 62 3.85 -12.06 4.70
N LEU A 63 3.30 -11.27 3.77
CA LEU A 63 3.42 -11.54 2.33
C LEU A 63 4.90 -11.54 1.88
N LEU A 64 5.68 -10.55 2.33
CA LEU A 64 7.09 -10.41 1.98
C LEU A 64 7.95 -11.51 2.59
N GLU A 65 7.69 -11.90 3.84
CA GLU A 65 8.36 -13.03 4.50
C GLU A 65 8.10 -14.34 3.74
N GLN A 66 6.84 -14.62 3.43
CA GLN A 66 6.48 -15.84 2.69
C GLN A 66 7.09 -15.87 1.28
N GLY A 67 7.15 -14.73 0.60
CA GLY A 67 7.80 -14.66 -0.71
C GLY A 67 9.32 -14.82 -0.66
N ARG A 68 9.98 -14.39 0.43
CA ARG A 68 11.40 -14.69 0.68
C ARG A 68 11.61 -16.18 0.93
N ASP A 69 10.78 -16.79 1.77
CA ASP A 69 10.86 -18.23 2.07
C ASP A 69 10.61 -19.10 0.82
N ALA A 70 9.76 -18.62 -0.09
CA ALA A 70 9.50 -19.24 -1.39
C ALA A 70 10.60 -18.98 -2.44
N GLY A 71 11.60 -18.16 -2.13
CA GLY A 71 12.69 -17.78 -3.04
C GLY A 71 12.28 -16.80 -4.16
N GLU A 72 11.09 -16.23 -4.10
CA GLU A 72 10.61 -15.25 -5.08
C GLU A 72 11.14 -13.84 -4.84
N PHE A 73 11.49 -13.52 -3.58
CA PHE A 73 12.03 -12.24 -3.16
C PHE A 73 13.47 -12.35 -2.63
N GLY A 74 14.24 -11.26 -2.82
CA GLY A 74 15.60 -11.11 -2.35
C GLY A 74 15.72 -10.88 -0.83
N ASN A 75 16.94 -10.70 -0.35
CA ASN A 75 17.19 -10.46 1.07
C ASN A 75 17.03 -8.98 1.43
N PHE A 76 15.99 -8.66 2.22
CA PHE A 76 15.74 -7.34 2.78
C PHE A 76 14.95 -7.46 4.10
N ASP A 77 14.95 -6.40 4.90
CA ASP A 77 14.10 -6.30 6.08
C ASP A 77 12.62 -6.10 5.68
N CYS A 78 11.77 -7.08 6.01
CA CYS A 78 10.38 -7.11 5.56
C CYS A 78 9.54 -5.96 6.15
N LEU A 79 9.80 -5.55 7.39
CA LEU A 79 9.13 -4.42 8.02
C LEU A 79 9.44 -3.11 7.29
N THR A 80 10.73 -2.83 7.06
CA THR A 80 11.18 -1.63 6.36
C THR A 80 10.62 -1.58 4.94
N MET A 81 10.66 -2.71 4.22
CA MET A 81 10.09 -2.78 2.86
C MET A 81 8.58 -2.56 2.85
N ALA A 82 7.85 -3.15 3.79
CA ALA A 82 6.40 -2.96 3.90
C ALA A 82 6.03 -1.49 4.20
N LEU A 83 6.76 -0.84 5.11
CA LEU A 83 6.59 0.59 5.40
C LEU A 83 6.89 1.47 4.18
N ALA A 84 7.94 1.14 3.42
CA ALA A 84 8.30 1.89 2.20
C ALA A 84 7.22 1.78 1.12
N ILE A 85 6.71 0.57 0.85
CA ILE A 85 5.62 0.34 -0.10
C ILE A 85 4.37 1.10 0.34
N ARG A 86 3.96 0.94 1.60
CA ARG A 86 2.75 1.58 2.12
C ARG A 86 2.86 3.10 2.09
N GLY A 87 3.99 3.64 2.55
CA GLY A 87 4.26 5.08 2.54
C GLY A 87 4.24 5.69 1.13
N ALA A 88 4.78 4.98 0.14
CA ALA A 88 4.73 5.42 -1.26
C ALA A 88 3.29 5.50 -1.80
N ILE A 89 2.48 4.47 -1.54
CA ILE A 89 1.05 4.45 -1.92
C ILE A 89 0.31 5.60 -1.24
N ASP A 90 0.41 5.70 0.08
CA ASP A 90 -0.31 6.71 0.87
C ASP A 90 0.05 8.14 0.43
N THR A 91 1.32 8.38 0.09
CA THR A 91 1.79 9.70 -0.37
C THR A 91 1.14 10.08 -1.72
N VAL A 92 1.09 9.16 -2.68
CA VAL A 92 0.47 9.41 -3.99
C VAL A 92 -1.02 9.67 -3.82
N LEU A 93 -1.72 8.82 -3.06
CA LEU A 93 -3.15 8.95 -2.83
C LEU A 93 -3.51 10.25 -2.10
N CYS A 94 -2.73 10.62 -1.07
CA CYS A 94 -2.91 11.88 -0.35
C CYS A 94 -2.77 13.09 -1.29
N ARG A 95 -1.77 13.06 -2.18
CA ARG A 95 -1.56 14.13 -3.17
C ARG A 95 -2.67 14.21 -4.22
N HIS A 96 -3.16 13.06 -4.69
CA HIS A 96 -4.30 12.97 -5.61
C HIS A 96 -5.56 13.59 -5.00
N LEU A 97 -5.85 13.28 -3.73
CA LEU A 97 -7.05 13.75 -3.05
C LEU A 97 -6.98 15.22 -2.60
N SER A 98 -5.80 15.73 -2.23
CA SER A 98 -5.68 17.04 -1.55
C SER A 98 -5.24 18.20 -2.44
N HIS A 99 -4.56 17.93 -3.56
CA HIS A 99 -3.84 18.98 -4.30
C HIS A 99 -4.04 18.94 -5.82
N THR A 100 -3.87 17.79 -6.45
CA THR A 100 -3.88 17.69 -7.92
C THR A 100 -4.26 16.28 -8.33
N ALA A 101 -5.26 16.13 -9.18
CA ALA A 101 -5.62 14.84 -9.76
C ALA A 101 -4.40 14.23 -10.47
N MET A 102 -3.91 13.12 -9.92
CA MET A 102 -2.83 12.32 -10.49
C MET A 102 -3.40 11.19 -11.35
N ASP A 103 -2.67 10.79 -12.39
CA ASP A 103 -2.92 9.57 -13.15
C ASP A 103 -2.58 8.34 -12.27
N LEU A 104 -3.59 7.82 -11.57
CA LEU A 104 -3.42 6.75 -10.58
C LEU A 104 -3.00 5.43 -11.24
N GLU A 105 -3.48 5.15 -12.46
CA GLU A 105 -3.11 3.95 -13.20
C GLU A 105 -1.61 3.97 -13.54
N ARG A 106 -1.10 5.12 -14.01
CA ARG A 106 0.34 5.28 -14.24
C ARG A 106 1.13 5.18 -12.95
N CYS A 107 0.69 5.81 -11.86
CA CYS A 107 1.37 5.71 -10.58
C CYS A 107 1.45 4.26 -10.06
N ALA A 108 0.36 3.50 -10.19
CA ALA A 108 0.34 2.09 -9.82
C ALA A 108 1.40 1.30 -10.59
N ARG A 109 1.43 1.45 -11.93
CA ARG A 109 2.42 0.75 -12.78
C ARG A 109 3.86 1.10 -12.40
N GLU A 110 4.17 2.38 -12.22
CA GLU A 110 5.53 2.83 -11.86
C GLU A 110 5.96 2.28 -10.49
N LEU A 111 5.08 2.34 -9.48
CA LEU A 111 5.40 1.79 -8.16
C LEU A 111 5.55 0.27 -8.18
N THR A 112 4.71 -0.45 -8.92
CA THR A 112 4.88 -1.89 -9.14
C THR A 112 6.27 -2.20 -9.72
N VAL A 113 6.70 -1.48 -10.76
CA VAL A 113 8.03 -1.69 -11.38
C VAL A 113 9.17 -1.38 -10.40
N VAL A 114 9.06 -0.30 -9.62
CA VAL A 114 10.08 0.07 -8.63
C VAL A 114 10.23 -1.02 -7.57
N PHE A 115 9.12 -1.44 -6.96
CA PHE A 115 9.18 -2.43 -5.88
C PHE A 115 9.47 -3.84 -6.37
N ASP A 116 9.06 -4.21 -7.58
CA ASP A 116 9.48 -5.46 -8.21
C ASP A 116 11.02 -5.53 -8.31
N ARG A 117 11.66 -4.44 -8.76
CA ARG A 117 13.14 -4.36 -8.78
C ARG A 117 13.76 -4.40 -7.40
N CYS A 118 13.22 -3.66 -6.44
CA CYS A 118 13.74 -3.62 -5.07
C CYS A 118 13.58 -4.96 -4.31
N THR A 119 12.65 -5.81 -4.75
CA THR A 119 12.38 -7.10 -4.10
C THR A 119 12.95 -8.29 -4.88
N THR A 120 13.55 -8.08 -6.05
CA THR A 120 14.10 -9.18 -6.86
C THR A 120 15.38 -9.74 -6.21
N PRO A 121 15.55 -11.08 -6.18
CA PRO A 121 16.81 -11.69 -5.75
C PRO A 121 18.02 -11.15 -6.54
N VAL A 122 19.13 -10.94 -5.86
CA VAL A 122 20.41 -10.53 -6.47
C VAL A 122 21.11 -11.74 -7.07
#